data_AF-A0AAN7JL37-F1
#
_entry.id   AF-A0AAN7JL37-F1
#
_cell.length_a   1.000
_cell.length_b   1.000
_cell.length_c   1.000
_cell.angle_alpha   90.00
_cell.angle_beta   90.00
_cell.angle_gamma   90.00
#
_symmetry.space_group_name_H-M   'P 1'
#
loop_
_entity.id
_entity.type
_entity.pdbx_description
1 polymer ?
#
loop_
_entity_poly.entity_id
_entity_poly.type
_entity_poly.pdbx_seq_one_letter_code
_entity_poly.pdbx_strand_id
1 'polypeptide(L)'
;MSSEPHHHHHHLRNKEEQIVDGSEIMRLVGNEEVFSSFVDHKFKQLDKDQDGQLSVDELQPAVADIGAALGLPAKGTSPDSDHIYNEVLNEFTHGKEDKVSKSEFKEVLSDILLGMATGLKRDPIVILRIDGEDLEEFINNPSFETEMVSIYSQIHLPEGSSVKDQIVKALDKLTVDQGMPPPSDPWVISNVVEPALEAVVGGCSDQGTFLEEFKKVGERLVQLLKEQPVIVAHSENTFDGGGIRRLLSNKFELDKMLKSAMENIPRDKHGKVSKKYLRVVLDTVAPSAGLPPLGAIHQMDKMVEEAFKMMDADDDGKTVKEEEFKKILIEILGILMLQFEGNQISLSSNSVVHEPLDSASSLWQASS
;
A
#
# COMPACT_ATOMS: atom_id res chain seq x y z
N MET A 1 8.46 -34.33 -21.98
CA MET A 1 8.84 -32.98 -22.44
C MET A 1 7.96 -32.03 -21.65
N SER A 2 8.44 -31.67 -20.47
CA SER A 2 7.73 -30.78 -19.55
C SER A 2 7.96 -29.36 -20.02
N SER A 3 6.87 -28.62 -20.23
CA SER A 3 6.91 -27.20 -20.55
C SER A 3 6.96 -26.45 -19.22
N GLU A 4 8.06 -25.76 -18.97
CA GLU A 4 8.20 -24.81 -17.87
C GLU A 4 7.32 -23.58 -18.13
N PRO A 5 6.71 -22.97 -17.11
CA PRO A 5 6.04 -21.70 -17.28
C PRO A 5 7.08 -20.59 -17.45
N HIS A 6 6.96 -19.83 -18.54
CA HIS A 6 7.77 -18.65 -18.80
C HIS A 6 7.49 -17.58 -17.75
N HIS A 7 8.40 -17.41 -16.79
CA HIS A 7 8.51 -16.17 -16.04
C HIS A 7 9.02 -15.08 -16.99
N HIS A 8 8.14 -14.12 -17.33
CA HIS A 8 8.57 -12.86 -17.91
C HIS A 8 9.29 -12.05 -16.81
N HIS A 9 10.60 -12.19 -16.72
CA HIS A 9 11.44 -11.15 -16.13
C HIS A 9 11.44 -9.96 -17.10
N HIS A 10 10.65 -8.94 -16.79
CA HIS A 10 10.82 -7.63 -17.41
C HIS A 10 12.19 -7.08 -17.01
N HIS A 11 13.00 -6.80 -18.02
CA HIS A 11 14.36 -6.30 -17.90
C HIS A 11 14.31 -4.78 -17.76
N LEU A 12 13.88 -4.27 -16.61
CA LEU A 12 13.98 -2.84 -16.29
C LEU A 12 15.47 -2.51 -16.11
N ARG A 13 16.02 -1.72 -17.03
CA ARG A 13 17.44 -1.39 -17.11
C ARG A 13 17.64 0.07 -16.69
N ASN A 14 18.46 0.29 -15.66
CA ASN A 14 19.06 1.58 -15.28
C ASN A 14 18.13 2.81 -15.29
N LYS A 15 16.97 2.73 -14.63
CA LYS A 15 16.32 3.95 -14.11
C LYS A 15 16.88 4.24 -12.73
N GLU A 16 16.93 5.51 -12.34
CA GLU A 16 17.05 5.91 -10.94
C GLU A 16 15.74 5.52 -10.23
N GLU A 17 15.47 4.22 -10.15
CA GLU A 17 14.39 3.66 -9.35
C GLU A 17 14.80 3.83 -7.90
N GLN A 18 14.21 4.84 -7.26
CA GLN A 18 14.40 5.02 -5.84
C GLN A 18 13.37 4.15 -5.12
N ILE A 19 13.87 3.12 -4.43
CA ILE A 19 13.05 2.25 -3.59
C ILE A 19 13.00 2.85 -2.19
N VAL A 20 11.78 3.07 -1.70
CA VAL A 20 11.49 3.48 -0.33
C VAL A 20 11.01 2.24 0.44
N ASP A 21 11.94 1.60 1.15
CA ASP A 21 11.76 0.33 1.85
C ASP A 21 11.81 0.46 3.39
N GLY A 22 11.81 1.69 3.90
CA GLY A 22 11.90 1.97 5.33
C GLY A 22 13.30 1.85 5.95
N SER A 23 14.33 1.48 5.19
CA SER A 23 15.71 1.35 5.71
C SER A 23 16.24 2.64 6.33
N GLU A 24 15.91 3.80 5.76
CA GLU A 24 16.26 5.11 6.29
C GLU A 24 15.59 5.39 7.65
N ILE A 25 14.34 4.97 7.83
CA ILE A 25 13.65 5.08 9.12
C ILE A 25 14.32 4.17 10.16
N MET A 26 14.64 2.92 9.78
CA MET A 26 15.39 2.00 10.66
C MET A 26 16.75 2.58 11.07
N ARG A 27 17.45 3.24 10.14
CA ARG A 27 18.75 3.86 10.38
C ARG A 27 18.64 5.05 11.33
N LEU A 28 17.61 5.89 11.17
CA LEU A 28 17.34 7.01 12.06
C LEU A 28 17.08 6.52 13.48
N VAL A 29 16.13 5.60 13.67
CA VAL A 29 15.75 5.09 14.99
C VAL A 29 16.87 4.26 15.64
N GLY A 30 17.63 3.51 14.84
CA GLY A 30 18.78 2.73 15.32
C GLY A 30 19.97 3.57 15.79
N ASN A 31 20.03 4.85 15.42
CA ASN A 31 21.05 5.79 15.91
C ASN A 31 20.50 6.55 17.13
N GLU A 32 20.76 5.99 18.32
CA GLU A 32 20.22 6.50 19.58
C GLU A 32 20.55 7.98 19.84
N GLU A 33 21.72 8.48 19.45
CA GLU A 33 22.09 9.89 19.64
C GLU A 33 21.29 10.82 18.73
N VAL A 34 21.23 10.49 17.43
CA VAL A 34 20.50 11.29 16.43
C VAL A 34 18.99 11.26 16.73
N PHE A 35 18.45 10.08 17.03
CA PHE A 35 17.05 9.92 17.36
C PHE A 35 16.69 10.65 18.65
N SER A 36 17.52 10.58 19.70
CA SER A 36 17.29 11.35 20.92
C SER A 36 17.30 12.86 20.65
N SER A 37 18.25 13.36 19.85
CA SER A 37 18.29 14.79 19.49
C SER A 37 17.03 15.23 18.72
N PHE A 38 16.57 14.39 17.78
CA PHE A 38 15.33 14.64 17.05
C PHE A 38 14.11 14.67 17.98
N VAL A 39 14.00 13.70 18.87
CA VAL A 39 12.92 13.63 19.87
C VAL A 39 12.95 14.83 20.80
N ASP A 40 14.12 15.24 21.28
CA ASP A 40 14.30 16.42 22.13
C ASP A 40 13.78 17.68 21.46
N HIS A 41 14.12 17.86 20.18
CA HIS A 41 13.67 19.01 19.40
C HIS A 41 12.17 19.00 19.18
N LYS A 42 11.61 17.86 18.77
CA LYS A 42 10.16 17.71 18.51
C LYS A 42 9.34 17.83 19.80
N PHE A 43 9.76 17.20 20.88
CA PHE A 43 9.10 17.30 22.18
C PHE A 43 9.01 18.77 22.64
N LYS A 44 10.11 19.51 22.55
CA LYS A 44 10.14 20.94 22.91
C LYS A 44 9.25 21.83 22.01
N GLN A 45 9.04 21.44 20.75
CA GLN A 45 8.11 22.15 19.87
C GLN A 45 6.64 21.91 20.26
N LEU A 46 6.34 20.73 20.79
CA LEU A 46 4.98 20.33 21.16
C LEU A 46 4.60 20.77 22.58
N ASP A 47 5.53 20.73 23.53
CA ASP A 47 5.38 21.17 24.93
C ASP A 47 5.29 22.71 24.98
N LYS A 48 4.08 23.24 24.79
CA LYS A 48 3.82 24.68 24.66
C LYS A 48 3.75 25.35 26.01
N ASP A 49 3.25 24.66 27.02
CA ASP A 49 3.15 25.18 28.38
C ASP A 49 4.43 24.98 29.22
N GLN A 50 5.41 24.24 28.68
CA GLN A 50 6.73 23.97 29.26
C GLN A 50 6.64 23.25 30.61
N ASP A 51 5.63 22.42 30.79
CA ASP A 51 5.45 21.64 32.01
C ASP A 51 6.28 20.33 32.03
N GLY A 52 6.95 20.02 30.91
CA GLY A 52 7.80 18.84 30.74
C GLY A 52 7.04 17.57 30.36
N GLN A 53 5.76 17.69 29.99
CA GLN A 53 4.86 16.61 29.58
C GLN A 53 4.04 17.07 28.36
N LEU A 54 3.45 16.14 27.61
CA LEU A 54 2.62 16.45 26.45
C LEU A 54 1.17 16.05 26.71
N SER A 55 0.26 17.01 26.64
CA SER A 55 -1.17 16.76 26.62
C SER A 55 -1.65 16.25 25.26
N VAL A 56 -2.86 15.69 25.20
CA VAL A 56 -3.50 15.26 23.94
C VAL A 56 -3.60 16.42 22.95
N ASP A 57 -3.93 17.62 23.43
CA ASP A 57 -4.04 18.83 22.61
C ASP A 57 -2.69 19.26 22.01
N GLU A 58 -1.58 18.96 22.69
CA GLU A 58 -0.22 19.23 22.21
C GLU A 58 0.30 18.18 21.25
N LEU A 59 -0.14 16.92 21.39
CA LEU A 59 0.19 15.83 20.48
C LEU A 59 -0.60 15.89 19.17
N GLN A 60 -1.84 16.37 19.22
CA GLN A 60 -2.75 16.35 18.07
C GLN A 60 -2.17 16.98 16.79
N PRO A 61 -1.48 18.14 16.83
CA PRO A 61 -0.84 18.70 15.63
C PRO A 61 0.22 17.78 15.04
N ALA A 62 1.08 17.16 15.86
CA ALA A 62 2.11 16.25 15.37
C ALA A 62 1.52 15.00 14.73
N VAL A 63 0.49 14.41 15.34
CA VAL A 63 -0.21 13.26 14.78
C VAL A 63 -0.92 13.64 13.47
N ALA A 64 -1.51 14.84 13.40
CA ALA A 64 -2.12 15.36 12.18
C ALA A 64 -1.08 15.56 11.06
N ASP A 65 0.08 16.14 11.37
CA ASP A 65 1.17 16.36 10.41
C ASP A 65 1.72 15.03 9.88
N ILE A 66 1.89 14.02 10.76
CA ILE A 66 2.28 12.66 10.36
C ILE A 66 1.20 12.04 9.47
N GLY A 67 -0.08 12.13 9.85
CA GLY A 67 -1.17 11.61 9.05
C GLY A 67 -1.20 12.23 7.66
N ALA A 68 -1.08 13.56 7.57
CA ALA A 68 -1.02 14.28 6.31
C ALA A 68 0.20 13.87 5.45
N ALA A 69 1.38 13.72 6.08
CA ALA A 69 2.58 13.25 5.39
C ALA A 69 2.45 11.83 4.84
N LEU A 70 1.62 10.99 5.46
CA LEU A 70 1.29 9.64 5.01
C LEU A 70 0.10 9.60 4.04
N GLY A 71 -0.43 10.76 3.65
CA GLY A 71 -1.59 10.85 2.76
C GLY A 71 -2.91 10.43 3.40
N LEU A 72 -2.99 10.37 4.74
CA LEU A 72 -4.26 10.14 5.42
C LEU A 72 -5.16 11.36 5.23
N PRO A 73 -6.48 11.17 5.05
CA PRO A 73 -7.45 12.25 5.12
C PRO A 73 -7.30 13.03 6.43
N ALA A 74 -7.65 14.32 6.42
CA ALA A 74 -7.58 15.14 7.62
C ALA A 74 -8.57 14.64 8.68
N LYS A 75 -8.22 14.75 9.96
CA LYS A 75 -9.13 14.44 11.06
C LYS A 75 -10.44 15.25 10.90
N GLY A 76 -11.57 14.57 11.02
CA GLY A 76 -12.92 15.11 10.89
C GLY A 76 -13.55 14.90 9.50
N THR A 77 -12.82 14.37 8.51
CA THR A 77 -13.38 14.13 7.18
C THR A 77 -14.26 12.87 7.11
N SER A 78 -13.98 11.85 7.93
CA SER A 78 -14.76 10.62 8.01
C SER A 78 -14.60 9.93 9.36
N PRO A 79 -15.58 9.09 9.77
CA PRO A 79 -15.46 8.30 11.00
C PRO A 79 -14.22 7.41 11.02
N ASP A 80 -13.83 6.85 9.87
CA ASP A 80 -12.65 5.96 9.77
C ASP A 80 -11.34 6.73 9.96
N SER A 81 -11.25 7.94 9.38
CA SER A 81 -10.09 8.81 9.58
C SER A 81 -9.98 9.24 11.04
N ASP A 82 -11.09 9.66 11.65
CA ASP A 82 -11.15 10.01 13.08
C ASP A 82 -10.71 8.85 13.97
N HIS A 83 -11.15 7.64 13.65
CA HIS A 83 -10.73 6.44 14.36
C HIS A 83 -9.21 6.24 14.31
N ILE A 84 -8.58 6.38 13.13
CA ILE A 84 -7.13 6.24 12.98
C ILE A 84 -6.38 7.28 13.84
N TYR A 85 -6.77 8.55 13.77
CA TYR A 85 -6.14 9.60 14.58
C TYR A 85 -6.30 9.36 16.09
N ASN A 86 -7.49 8.91 16.52
CA ASN A 86 -7.75 8.62 17.92
C ASN A 86 -6.94 7.40 18.39
N GLU A 87 -6.79 6.37 17.57
CA GLU A 87 -6.00 5.19 17.92
C GLU A 87 -4.52 5.55 18.14
N VAL A 88 -3.94 6.34 17.23
CA VAL A 88 -2.55 6.81 17.40
C VAL A 88 -2.40 7.68 18.65
N LEU A 89 -3.35 8.57 18.94
CA LEU A 89 -3.34 9.37 20.18
C LEU A 89 -3.46 8.48 21.43
N ASN A 90 -4.26 7.42 21.38
CA ASN A 90 -4.41 6.47 22.48
C ASN A 90 -3.13 5.67 22.73
N GLU A 91 -2.35 5.35 21.69
CA GLU A 91 -1.04 4.70 21.85
C GLU A 91 -0.05 5.60 22.61
N PHE A 92 -0.04 6.91 22.34
CA PHE A 92 0.80 7.84 23.11
C PHE A 92 0.37 7.95 24.59
N THR A 93 -0.93 7.91 24.85
CA THR A 93 -1.48 8.12 26.20
C THR A 93 -1.75 6.83 26.98
N HIS A 94 -1.52 5.66 26.37
CA HIS A 94 -1.89 4.35 26.92
C HIS A 94 -3.36 4.26 27.35
N GLY A 95 -4.25 4.98 26.65
CA GLY A 95 -5.68 5.04 26.95
C GLY A 95 -6.04 5.75 28.26
N LYS A 96 -5.11 6.50 28.87
CA LYS A 96 -5.37 7.37 30.02
C LYS A 96 -5.41 8.82 29.53
N GLU A 97 -6.36 9.64 29.99
CA GLU A 97 -6.41 11.08 29.65
C GLU A 97 -5.30 11.91 30.34
N ASP A 98 -4.14 11.30 30.60
CA ASP A 98 -3.02 11.93 31.29
C ASP A 98 -1.91 12.34 30.32
N LYS A 99 -1.08 13.26 30.81
CA LYS A 99 0.05 13.85 30.10
C LYS A 99 1.15 12.81 29.85
N VAL A 100 1.83 12.94 28.72
CA VAL A 100 2.86 12.01 28.24
C VAL A 100 4.25 12.56 28.55
N SER A 101 5.07 11.81 29.26
CA SER A 101 6.47 12.20 29.52
C SER A 101 7.33 12.10 28.26
N LYS A 102 8.48 12.78 28.26
CA LYS A 102 9.45 12.70 27.16
C LYS A 102 9.95 11.28 26.87
N SER A 103 10.13 10.45 27.89
CA SER A 103 10.52 9.04 27.72
C SER A 103 9.43 8.23 27.04
N GLU A 104 8.17 8.42 27.44
CA GLU A 104 7.03 7.71 26.83
C GLU A 104 6.82 8.17 25.38
N PHE A 105 6.90 9.47 25.12
CA PHE A 105 6.84 10.01 23.75
C PHE A 105 7.93 9.42 22.86
N LYS A 106 9.17 9.29 23.38
CA LYS A 106 10.28 8.69 22.64
C LYS A 106 10.02 7.22 22.28
N GLU A 107 9.55 6.44 23.25
CA GLU A 107 9.30 5.01 23.10
C GLU A 107 8.19 4.76 22.08
N VAL A 108 7.05 5.42 22.24
CA VAL A 108 5.92 5.28 21.32
C VAL A 108 6.27 5.77 19.91
N LEU A 109 6.98 6.89 19.78
CA LEU A 109 7.42 7.39 18.47
C LEU A 109 8.40 6.41 17.78
N SER A 110 9.31 5.80 18.55
CA SER A 110 10.21 4.75 18.05
C SER A 110 9.42 3.56 17.52
N ASP A 111 8.47 3.06 18.30
CA ASP A 111 7.66 1.89 17.93
C ASP A 111 6.82 2.15 16.68
N ILE A 112 6.21 3.34 16.58
CA ILE A 112 5.46 3.76 15.39
C ILE A 112 6.37 3.80 14.16
N LEU A 113 7.55 4.45 14.26
CA LEU A 113 8.49 4.56 13.13
C LEU A 113 9.05 3.20 12.72
N LEU A 114 9.36 2.32 13.67
CA LEU A 114 9.80 0.94 13.36
C LEU A 114 8.67 0.11 12.76
N GLY A 115 7.43 0.32 13.18
CA GLY A 115 6.23 -0.25 12.57
C GLY A 115 6.10 0.17 11.11
N MET A 116 6.21 1.47 10.82
CA MET A 116 6.22 1.99 9.45
C MET A 116 7.36 1.42 8.62
N ALA A 117 8.58 1.37 9.17
CA ALA A 117 9.73 0.81 8.49
C ALA A 117 9.54 -0.68 8.16
N THR A 118 8.94 -1.43 9.08
CA THR A 118 8.60 -2.85 8.86
C THR A 118 7.54 -3.00 7.79
N GLY A 119 6.53 -2.11 7.77
CA GLY A 119 5.52 -2.04 6.73
C GLY A 119 6.12 -1.76 5.35
N LEU A 120 6.95 -0.72 5.22
CA LEU A 120 7.64 -0.36 3.97
C LEU A 120 8.63 -1.44 3.51
N LYS A 121 9.25 -2.17 4.44
CA LYS A 121 10.11 -3.30 4.10
C LYS A 121 9.31 -4.46 3.50
N ARG A 122 8.06 -4.64 3.95
CA ARG A 122 7.15 -5.66 3.40
C ARG A 122 6.59 -5.21 2.05
N ASP A 123 6.12 -3.96 1.99
CA ASP A 123 5.42 -3.34 0.87
C ASP A 123 6.17 -2.06 0.46
N PRO A 124 7.29 -2.17 -0.29
CA PRO A 124 8.09 -1.02 -0.67
C PRO A 124 7.37 -0.13 -1.68
N ILE A 125 7.70 1.16 -1.64
CA ILE A 125 7.22 2.14 -2.61
C ILE A 125 8.35 2.42 -3.60
N VAL A 126 8.08 2.26 -4.89
CA VAL A 126 9.01 2.57 -5.97
C VAL A 126 8.69 3.96 -6.51
N ILE A 127 9.68 4.85 -6.50
CA ILE A 127 9.56 6.16 -7.13
C ILE A 127 10.01 6.02 -8.57
N LEU A 128 9.07 6.21 -9.49
CA LEU A 128 9.26 6.13 -10.93
C LEU A 128 9.29 7.53 -11.53
N ARG A 129 10.26 7.78 -12.40
CA ARG A 129 10.27 8.97 -13.27
C ARG A 129 9.72 8.58 -14.64
N ILE A 130 8.56 9.12 -14.98
CA ILE A 130 7.87 8.89 -16.25
C ILE A 130 8.15 10.06 -17.19
N ASP A 131 9.04 9.85 -18.16
CA ASP A 131 9.51 10.85 -19.12
C ASP A 131 9.13 10.53 -20.58
N GLY A 132 8.26 9.53 -20.76
CA GLY A 132 7.75 9.12 -22.07
C GLY A 132 8.62 8.12 -22.82
N GLU A 133 9.79 7.71 -22.32
CA GLU A 133 10.62 6.68 -22.98
C GLU A 133 9.90 5.32 -23.06
N ASP A 134 9.34 4.84 -21.95
CA ASP A 134 8.62 3.56 -21.91
C ASP A 134 7.34 3.60 -22.77
N LEU A 135 6.66 4.76 -22.79
CA LEU A 135 5.48 4.96 -23.62
C LEU A 135 5.84 4.97 -25.11
N GLU A 136 6.98 5.56 -25.47
CA GLU A 136 7.51 5.53 -26.83
C GLU A 136 7.88 4.10 -27.26
N GLU A 137 8.49 3.32 -26.37
CA GLU A 137 8.79 1.90 -26.63
C GLU A 137 7.49 1.10 -26.82
N PHE A 138 6.50 1.30 -25.95
CA PHE A 138 5.20 0.66 -26.02
C PHE A 138 4.49 0.93 -27.35
N ILE A 139 4.41 2.19 -27.80
CA ILE A 139 3.75 2.58 -29.05
C ILE A 139 4.45 1.99 -30.28
N ASN A 140 5.77 1.80 -30.21
CA ASN A 140 6.57 1.24 -31.30
C ASN A 140 6.66 -0.30 -31.26
N ASN A 141 6.10 -0.94 -30.23
CA ASN A 141 6.14 -2.38 -30.09
C ASN A 141 5.18 -3.07 -31.10
N PRO A 142 5.60 -4.15 -31.78
CA PRO A 142 4.70 -4.95 -32.62
C PRO A 142 3.44 -5.48 -31.92
N SER A 143 3.45 -5.63 -30.59
CA SER A 143 2.27 -6.04 -29.81
C SER A 143 1.24 -4.92 -29.62
N PHE A 144 1.62 -3.66 -29.85
CA PHE A 144 0.79 -2.47 -29.61
C PHE A 144 -0.61 -2.60 -30.20
N GLU A 145 -0.72 -2.95 -31.48
CA GLU A 145 -2.03 -3.08 -32.14
C GLU A 145 -2.89 -4.15 -31.46
N THR A 146 -2.29 -5.27 -31.05
CA THR A 146 -3.02 -6.36 -30.40
C THR A 146 -3.54 -5.94 -29.03
N GLU A 147 -2.70 -5.25 -28.26
CA GLU A 147 -3.04 -4.74 -26.94
C GLU A 147 -4.12 -3.65 -27.01
N MET A 148 -3.99 -2.70 -27.94
CA MET A 148 -4.97 -1.64 -28.14
C MET A 148 -6.31 -2.16 -28.65
N VAL A 149 -6.33 -3.19 -29.50
CA VAL A 149 -7.58 -3.86 -29.91
C VAL A 149 -8.24 -4.57 -28.73
N SER A 150 -7.45 -5.21 -27.86
CA SER A 150 -7.97 -5.80 -26.62
C SER A 150 -8.58 -4.73 -25.72
N ILE A 151 -7.89 -3.62 -25.49
CA ILE A 151 -8.39 -2.48 -24.71
C ILE A 151 -9.68 -1.93 -25.32
N TYR A 152 -9.71 -1.69 -26.65
CA TYR A 152 -10.89 -1.21 -27.37
C TYR A 152 -12.11 -2.11 -27.15
N SER A 153 -11.93 -3.43 -27.17
CA SER A 153 -13.03 -4.38 -26.94
C SER A 153 -13.59 -4.37 -25.51
N GLN A 154 -12.79 -3.90 -24.54
CA GLN A 154 -13.17 -3.80 -23.14
C GLN A 154 -13.84 -2.46 -22.80
N ILE A 155 -13.67 -1.44 -23.64
CA ILE A 155 -14.27 -0.11 -23.44
C ILE A 155 -15.76 -0.18 -23.81
N HIS A 156 -16.61 -0.21 -22.80
CA HIS A 156 -18.07 -0.18 -22.98
C HIS A 156 -18.57 1.26 -22.83
N LEU A 157 -18.60 2.00 -23.94
CA LEU A 157 -19.18 3.35 -24.01
C LEU A 157 -20.52 3.34 -24.75
N PRO A 158 -21.46 4.26 -24.43
CA PRO A 158 -22.73 4.39 -25.14
C PRO A 158 -22.52 4.58 -26.65
N GLU A 159 -23.42 4.02 -27.46
CA GLU A 159 -23.42 4.22 -28.92
C GLU A 159 -23.46 5.73 -29.24
N GLY A 160 -22.48 6.21 -30.02
CA GLY A 160 -22.33 7.62 -30.38
C GLY A 160 -21.30 8.41 -29.56
N SER A 161 -20.57 7.76 -28.65
CA SER A 161 -19.44 8.39 -27.93
C SER A 161 -18.32 8.81 -28.89
N SER A 162 -17.68 9.94 -28.58
CA SER A 162 -16.62 10.48 -29.44
C SER A 162 -15.35 9.64 -29.37
N VAL A 163 -14.53 9.68 -30.42
CA VAL A 163 -13.20 9.04 -30.43
C VAL A 163 -12.33 9.55 -29.28
N LYS A 164 -12.49 10.82 -28.86
CA LYS A 164 -11.79 11.38 -27.70
C LYS A 164 -12.15 10.66 -26.41
N ASP A 165 -13.44 10.41 -26.17
CA ASP A 165 -13.90 9.71 -24.96
C ASP A 165 -13.40 8.25 -24.93
N GLN A 166 -13.34 7.61 -26.10
CA GLN A 166 -12.76 6.27 -26.25
C GLN A 166 -11.27 6.26 -25.93
N ILE A 167 -10.51 7.25 -26.41
CA ILE A 167 -9.07 7.38 -26.14
C ILE A 167 -8.84 7.64 -24.65
N VAL A 168 -9.60 8.54 -24.01
CA VAL A 168 -9.50 8.77 -22.55
C VAL A 168 -9.74 7.46 -21.79
N LYS A 169 -10.76 6.68 -22.18
CA LYS A 169 -11.03 5.38 -21.57
C LYS A 169 -9.97 4.31 -21.85
N ALA A 170 -9.25 4.42 -22.97
CA ALA A 170 -8.12 3.57 -23.24
C ALA A 170 -6.89 3.97 -22.43
N LEU A 171 -6.64 5.27 -22.26
CA LEU A 171 -5.57 5.78 -21.38
C LEU A 171 -5.79 5.35 -19.92
N ASP A 172 -7.05 5.32 -19.44
CA ASP A 172 -7.43 4.76 -18.13
C ASP A 172 -7.02 3.27 -17.95
N LYS A 173 -6.68 2.56 -19.04
CA LYS A 173 -6.24 1.16 -19.01
C LYS A 173 -4.74 0.98 -19.09
N LEU A 174 -3.99 2.02 -19.43
CA LEU A 174 -2.54 1.99 -19.39
C LEU A 174 -2.06 2.27 -17.96
N THR A 175 -1.01 1.57 -17.56
CA THR A 175 -0.35 1.69 -16.26
C THR A 175 1.04 2.31 -16.42
N VAL A 176 1.72 2.49 -15.29
CA VAL A 176 3.11 2.91 -15.26
C VAL A 176 4.04 1.96 -16.02
N ASP A 177 3.64 0.68 -16.20
CA ASP A 177 4.42 -0.32 -16.95
C ASP A 177 4.46 -0.01 -18.45
N GLN A 178 3.42 0.63 -18.98
CA GLN A 178 3.40 1.15 -20.35
C GLN A 178 3.88 2.61 -20.41
N GLY A 179 4.50 3.13 -19.35
CA GLY A 179 5.02 4.50 -19.30
C GLY A 179 3.95 5.58 -19.16
N MET A 180 2.74 5.23 -18.71
CA MET A 180 1.66 6.19 -18.52
C MET A 180 1.56 6.59 -17.04
N PRO A 181 1.69 7.89 -16.69
CA PRO A 181 1.39 8.34 -15.34
C PRO A 181 -0.12 8.25 -15.06
N PRO A 182 -0.56 8.25 -13.79
CA PRO A 182 -1.98 8.13 -13.44
C PRO A 182 -2.86 9.14 -14.20
N PRO A 183 -3.71 8.69 -15.14
CA PRO A 183 -4.45 9.60 -16.03
C PRO A 183 -5.60 10.31 -15.31
N SER A 184 -5.94 9.87 -14.10
CA SER A 184 -6.93 10.49 -13.22
C SER A 184 -6.36 11.62 -12.35
N ASP A 185 -5.03 11.78 -12.28
CA ASP A 185 -4.44 12.85 -11.48
C ASP A 185 -4.73 14.23 -12.10
N PRO A 186 -5.19 15.23 -11.32
CA PRO A 186 -5.57 16.54 -11.85
C PRO A 186 -4.45 17.24 -12.63
N TRP A 187 -3.19 17.10 -12.20
CA TRP A 187 -2.07 17.72 -12.91
C TRP A 187 -1.80 17.01 -14.24
N VAL A 188 -1.86 15.67 -14.26
CA VAL A 188 -1.66 14.86 -15.47
C VAL A 188 -2.77 15.15 -16.49
N ILE A 189 -4.02 15.28 -16.04
CA ILE A 189 -5.14 15.63 -16.90
C ILE A 189 -4.86 16.95 -17.62
N SER A 190 -4.59 18.03 -16.88
CA SER A 190 -4.47 19.37 -17.45
C SER A 190 -3.19 19.61 -18.25
N ASN A 191 -2.08 18.97 -17.88
CA ASN A 191 -0.78 19.25 -18.51
C ASN A 191 -0.33 18.20 -19.53
N VAL A 192 -0.88 16.98 -19.49
CA VAL A 192 -0.44 15.86 -20.32
C VAL A 192 -1.59 15.34 -21.18
N VAL A 193 -2.71 14.92 -20.58
CA VAL A 193 -3.82 14.26 -21.30
C VAL A 193 -4.61 15.25 -22.17
N GLU A 194 -5.11 16.35 -21.61
CA GLU A 194 -5.91 17.34 -22.34
C GLU A 194 -5.15 17.94 -23.55
N PRO A 195 -3.88 18.38 -23.43
CA PRO A 195 -3.12 18.91 -24.57
C PRO A 195 -2.81 17.84 -25.62
N ALA A 196 -2.70 16.57 -25.24
CA ALA A 196 -2.51 15.48 -26.20
C ALA A 196 -3.80 15.18 -27.00
N LEU A 197 -4.97 15.31 -26.37
CA LEU A 197 -6.28 15.10 -27.01
C LEU A 197 -6.66 16.20 -28.01
N GLU A 198 -5.98 17.35 -27.99
CA GLU A 198 -6.13 18.39 -29.02
C GLU A 198 -5.64 17.91 -30.39
N ALA A 199 -4.75 16.90 -30.44
CA ALA A 199 -4.28 16.30 -31.68
C ALA A 199 -5.36 15.48 -32.41
N VAL A 200 -6.43 15.06 -31.71
CA VAL A 200 -7.49 14.25 -32.30
C VAL A 200 -8.38 15.10 -33.20
N VAL A 201 -8.38 14.77 -34.49
CA VAL A 201 -9.25 15.42 -35.48
C VAL A 201 -10.55 14.63 -35.56
N GLY A 202 -11.68 15.26 -35.23
CA GLY A 202 -12.98 14.60 -35.14
C GLY A 202 -13.31 13.75 -36.36
N GLY A 203 -13.61 12.46 -36.13
CA GLY A 203 -13.85 11.44 -37.15
C GLY A 203 -14.81 10.33 -36.69
N CYS A 204 -14.95 9.28 -37.50
CA CYS A 204 -15.80 8.12 -37.22
C CYS A 204 -15.18 7.22 -36.13
N SER A 205 -16.01 6.68 -35.23
CA SER A 205 -15.59 5.77 -34.15
C SER A 205 -15.43 4.32 -34.64
N ASP A 206 -14.69 4.10 -35.74
CA ASP A 206 -14.29 2.75 -36.13
C ASP A 206 -12.95 2.35 -35.50
N GLN A 207 -12.69 1.04 -35.40
CA GLN A 207 -11.51 0.50 -34.73
C GLN A 207 -10.19 0.96 -35.39
N GLY A 208 -10.19 1.13 -36.72
CA GLY A 208 -9.02 1.58 -37.48
C GLY A 208 -8.67 3.04 -37.18
N THR A 209 -9.68 3.92 -37.18
CA THR A 209 -9.52 5.33 -36.81
C THR A 209 -9.11 5.46 -35.34
N PHE A 210 -9.68 4.65 -34.44
CA PHE A 210 -9.27 4.64 -33.03
C PHE A 210 -7.77 4.34 -32.87
N LEU A 211 -7.24 3.31 -33.54
CA LEU A 211 -5.82 2.95 -33.46
C LEU A 211 -4.91 4.06 -33.99
N GLU A 212 -5.26 4.65 -35.14
CA GLU A 212 -4.49 5.72 -35.74
C GLU A 212 -4.49 6.99 -34.87
N GLU A 213 -5.66 7.39 -34.37
CA GLU A 213 -5.78 8.56 -33.50
C GLU A 213 -5.15 8.33 -32.13
N PHE A 214 -5.27 7.13 -31.55
CA PHE A 214 -4.59 6.80 -30.30
C PHE A 214 -3.08 6.87 -30.46
N LYS A 215 -2.53 6.38 -31.58
CA LYS A 215 -1.10 6.48 -31.85
C LYS A 215 -0.62 7.93 -31.92
N LYS A 216 -1.36 8.81 -32.60
CA LYS A 216 -1.06 10.27 -32.65
C LYS A 216 -1.08 10.90 -31.25
N VAL A 217 -2.09 10.55 -30.44
CA VAL A 217 -2.17 11.01 -29.05
C VAL A 217 -0.98 10.49 -28.24
N GLY A 218 -0.64 9.21 -28.39
CA GLY A 218 0.52 8.60 -27.75
C GLY A 218 1.84 9.30 -28.08
N GLU A 219 2.10 9.57 -29.36
CA GLU A 219 3.28 10.33 -29.80
C GLU A 219 3.32 11.74 -29.20
N ARG A 220 2.15 12.39 -29.06
CA ARG A 220 2.05 13.70 -28.41
C ARG A 220 2.27 13.61 -26.89
N LEU A 221 1.75 12.58 -26.23
CA LEU A 221 1.99 12.30 -24.81
C LEU A 221 3.48 12.11 -24.54
N VAL A 222 4.17 11.32 -25.38
CA VAL A 222 5.62 11.12 -25.30
C VAL A 222 6.36 12.47 -25.35
N GLN A 223 5.98 13.36 -26.26
CA GLN A 223 6.61 14.68 -26.35
C GLN A 223 6.38 15.51 -25.07
N LEU A 224 5.14 15.53 -24.55
CA LEU A 224 4.81 16.29 -23.34
C LEU A 224 5.54 15.75 -22.12
N LEU A 225 5.68 14.42 -21.99
CA LEU A 225 6.41 13.78 -20.89
C LEU A 225 7.93 13.99 -21.00
N LYS A 226 8.48 14.10 -22.21
CA LYS A 226 9.89 14.48 -22.42
C LYS A 226 10.15 15.93 -22.00
N GLU A 227 9.18 16.82 -22.22
CA GLU A 227 9.25 18.23 -21.82
C GLU A 227 9.03 18.41 -20.30
N GLN A 228 8.08 17.68 -19.73
CA GLN A 228 7.72 17.72 -18.31
C GLN A 228 7.54 16.29 -17.76
N PRO A 229 8.64 15.68 -17.28
CA PRO A 229 8.60 14.35 -16.66
C PRO A 229 7.75 14.35 -15.40
N VAL A 230 7.03 13.26 -15.17
CA VAL A 230 6.16 13.08 -14.00
C VAL A 230 6.79 12.11 -13.03
N ILE A 231 6.87 12.48 -11.76
CA ILE A 231 7.31 11.58 -10.70
C ILE A 231 6.08 10.86 -10.14
N VAL A 232 6.12 9.53 -10.12
CA VAL A 232 5.03 8.67 -9.68
C VAL A 232 5.54 7.77 -8.55
N ALA A 233 4.87 7.81 -7.41
CA ALA A 233 4.99 6.80 -6.38
C ALA A 233 4.13 5.60 -6.77
N HIS A 234 4.79 4.49 -7.04
CA HIS A 234 4.18 3.22 -7.41
C HIS A 234 4.36 2.21 -6.28
N SER A 235 3.29 1.52 -5.91
CA SER A 235 3.34 0.38 -5.00
C SER A 235 2.54 -0.75 -5.62
N GLU A 236 3.15 -1.92 -5.72
CA GLU A 236 2.50 -3.14 -6.18
C GLU A 236 2.73 -4.26 -5.17
N ASN A 237 1.63 -4.79 -4.64
CA ASN A 237 1.63 -5.90 -3.70
C ASN A 237 0.95 -7.10 -4.33
N THR A 238 1.67 -8.22 -4.37
CA THR A 238 1.19 -9.48 -4.89
C THR A 238 1.02 -10.48 -3.74
N PHE A 239 -0.17 -11.07 -3.64
CA PHE A 239 -0.49 -12.12 -2.68
C PHE A 239 -0.67 -13.44 -3.41
N ASP A 240 0.39 -14.25 -3.42
CA ASP A 240 0.50 -15.55 -4.11
C ASP A 240 0.58 -16.75 -3.14
N GLY A 241 0.47 -16.51 -1.84
CA GLY A 241 0.62 -17.52 -0.79
C GLY A 241 2.08 -17.88 -0.46
N GLY A 242 3.07 -17.30 -1.14
CA GLY A 242 4.49 -17.54 -0.90
C GLY A 242 4.93 -17.13 0.52
N GLY A 243 4.39 -16.03 1.04
CA GLY A 243 4.63 -15.59 2.42
C GLY A 243 4.12 -16.59 3.47
N ILE A 244 2.93 -17.16 3.24
CA ILE A 244 2.37 -18.21 4.09
C ILE A 244 3.22 -19.48 3.99
N ARG A 245 3.60 -19.88 2.77
CA ARG A 245 4.46 -21.04 2.52
C ARG A 245 5.79 -20.93 3.27
N ARG A 246 6.40 -19.74 3.26
CA ARG A 246 7.64 -19.44 4.01
C ARG A 246 7.44 -19.62 5.51
N LEU A 247 6.37 -19.03 6.06
CA LEU A 247 6.06 -19.14 7.49
C LEU A 247 5.79 -20.59 7.92
N LEU A 248 4.98 -21.33 7.15
CA LEU A 248 4.68 -22.74 7.43
C LEU A 248 5.91 -23.65 7.32
N SER A 249 6.88 -23.30 6.47
CA SER A 249 8.14 -24.05 6.32
C SER A 249 9.11 -23.82 7.49
N ASN A 250 9.03 -22.67 8.17
CA ASN A 250 9.87 -22.35 9.31
C ASN A 250 9.18 -22.65 10.64
N LYS A 251 9.31 -23.89 11.11
CA LYS A 251 8.69 -24.35 12.36
C LYS A 251 9.04 -23.47 13.57
N PHE A 252 10.28 -22.99 13.67
CA PHE A 252 10.71 -22.19 14.81
C PHE A 252 10.03 -20.82 14.84
N GLU A 253 9.98 -20.13 13.70
CA GLU A 253 9.27 -18.84 13.59
C GLU A 253 7.78 -19.01 13.81
N LEU A 254 7.16 -20.01 13.18
CA LEU A 254 5.75 -20.31 13.34
C LEU A 254 5.39 -20.59 14.81
N ASP A 255 6.13 -21.46 15.50
CA ASP A 255 5.88 -21.79 16.90
C ASP A 255 6.07 -20.56 17.81
N LYS A 256 7.08 -19.72 17.54
CA LYS A 256 7.32 -18.48 18.27
C LYS A 256 6.18 -17.49 18.09
N MET A 257 5.71 -17.29 16.85
CA MET A 257 4.62 -16.36 16.53
C MET A 257 3.30 -16.83 17.11
N LEU A 258 2.96 -18.11 16.94
CA LEU A 258 1.76 -18.70 17.53
C LEU A 258 1.78 -18.59 19.05
N LYS A 259 2.93 -18.80 19.70
CA LYS A 259 3.04 -18.63 21.14
C LYS A 259 2.77 -17.17 21.55
N SER A 260 3.42 -16.21 20.89
CA SER A 260 3.25 -14.78 21.17
C SER A 260 1.80 -14.33 20.97
N ALA A 261 1.16 -14.74 19.86
CA ALA A 261 -0.23 -14.36 19.57
C ALA A 261 -1.23 -14.96 20.58
N MET A 262 -0.87 -16.04 21.27
CA MET A 262 -1.69 -16.70 22.29
C MET A 262 -1.50 -16.13 23.72
N GLU A 263 -0.52 -15.25 23.94
CA GLU A 263 -0.25 -14.66 25.27
C GLU A 263 -1.39 -13.75 25.74
N ASN A 264 -2.01 -13.02 24.81
CA ASN A 264 -3.07 -12.04 25.10
C ASN A 264 -4.49 -12.62 25.04
N ILE A 265 -4.64 -13.91 24.76
CA ILE A 265 -5.96 -14.52 24.53
C ILE A 265 -6.57 -15.02 25.85
N PRO A 266 -7.80 -14.59 26.21
CA PRO A 266 -8.48 -15.05 27.41
C PRO A 266 -8.69 -16.56 27.42
N ARG A 267 -8.32 -17.20 28.53
CA ARG A 267 -8.47 -18.65 28.76
C ARG A 267 -9.58 -18.91 29.77
N ASP A 268 -10.30 -20.02 29.59
CA ASP A 268 -11.26 -20.47 30.59
C ASP A 268 -10.55 -21.05 31.83
N LYS A 269 -11.35 -21.39 32.86
CA LYS A 269 -10.89 -22.05 34.09
C LYS A 269 -10.17 -23.40 33.88
N HIS A 270 -10.22 -23.96 32.66
CA HIS A 270 -9.58 -25.20 32.26
C HIS A 270 -8.44 -24.98 31.26
N GLY A 271 -8.03 -23.73 31.01
CA GLY A 271 -6.96 -23.38 30.07
C GLY A 271 -7.34 -23.53 28.59
N LYS A 272 -8.63 -23.62 28.27
CA LYS A 272 -9.14 -23.71 26.89
C LYS A 272 -9.44 -22.33 26.32
N VAL A 273 -9.41 -22.25 24.99
CA VAL A 273 -9.59 -21.03 24.22
C VAL A 273 -10.80 -21.17 23.31
N SER A 274 -11.61 -20.12 23.23
CA SER A 274 -12.79 -20.08 22.35
C SER A 274 -12.38 -19.87 20.89
N LYS A 275 -13.03 -20.57 19.96
CA LYS A 275 -12.81 -20.42 18.51
C LYS A 275 -13.06 -18.99 18.00
N LYS A 276 -13.87 -18.17 18.69
CA LYS A 276 -14.09 -16.76 18.32
C LYS A 276 -12.80 -15.92 18.23
N TYR A 277 -11.74 -16.34 18.94
CA TYR A 277 -10.44 -15.66 18.89
C TYR A 277 -9.57 -16.10 17.71
N LEU A 278 -9.99 -17.09 16.90
CA LEU A 278 -9.22 -17.53 15.73
C LEU A 278 -8.98 -16.38 14.74
N ARG A 279 -9.98 -15.53 14.51
CA ARG A 279 -9.84 -14.37 13.62
C ARG A 279 -8.83 -13.34 14.18
N VAL A 280 -8.87 -13.10 15.48
CA VAL A 280 -7.94 -12.18 16.19
C VAL A 280 -6.51 -12.71 16.12
N VAL A 281 -6.32 -14.00 16.37
CA VAL A 281 -4.98 -14.62 16.33
C VAL A 281 -4.47 -14.70 14.90
N LEU A 282 -5.34 -14.99 13.93
CA LEU A 282 -4.97 -14.95 12.52
C LEU A 282 -4.50 -13.56 12.10
N ASP A 283 -5.21 -12.50 12.52
CA ASP A 283 -4.82 -11.12 12.23
C ASP A 283 -3.45 -10.75 12.85
N THR A 284 -3.15 -11.29 14.03
CA THR A 284 -1.82 -11.11 14.66
C THR A 284 -0.71 -11.85 13.89
N VAL A 285 -1.01 -13.01 13.28
CA VAL A 285 -0.03 -13.83 12.54
C VAL A 285 0.07 -13.41 11.06
N ALA A 286 -0.97 -12.80 10.50
CA ALA A 286 -1.09 -12.41 9.10
C ALA A 286 0.11 -11.58 8.59
N PRO A 287 0.61 -10.55 9.31
CA PRO A 287 1.79 -9.80 8.87
C PRO A 287 3.03 -10.68 8.67
N SER A 288 3.24 -11.69 9.52
CA SER A 288 4.38 -12.62 9.42
C SER A 288 4.25 -13.57 8.23
N ALA A 289 3.00 -13.87 7.84
CA ALA A 289 2.67 -14.62 6.64
C ALA A 289 2.69 -13.76 5.36
N GLY A 290 3.04 -12.47 5.44
CA GLY A 290 3.00 -11.55 4.30
C GLY A 290 1.58 -11.21 3.86
N LEU A 291 0.60 -11.39 4.75
CA LEU A 291 -0.79 -11.01 4.51
C LEU A 291 -1.05 -9.61 5.08
N PRO A 292 -1.96 -8.84 4.46
CA PRO A 292 -2.40 -7.56 5.00
C PRO A 292 -3.33 -7.78 6.19
N PRO A 293 -3.58 -6.74 7.00
CA PRO A 293 -4.57 -6.79 8.06
C PRO A 293 -5.96 -7.20 7.52
N LEU A 294 -6.70 -7.99 8.29
CA LEU A 294 -8.06 -8.39 7.92
C LEU A 294 -8.96 -7.16 7.84
N GLY A 295 -9.82 -7.10 6.82
CA GLY A 295 -10.65 -5.92 6.52
C GLY A 295 -10.04 -4.95 5.52
N ALA A 296 -8.74 -5.05 5.23
CA ALA A 296 -8.08 -4.12 4.31
C ALA A 296 -8.45 -4.39 2.84
N ILE A 297 -8.74 -5.64 2.49
CA ILE A 297 -9.02 -6.06 1.11
C ILE A 297 -10.23 -6.99 1.10
N HIS A 298 -11.35 -6.52 0.56
CA HIS A 298 -12.60 -7.29 0.53
C HIS A 298 -12.48 -8.66 -0.16
N GLN A 299 -11.66 -8.77 -1.22
CA GLN A 299 -11.41 -10.06 -1.89
C GLN A 299 -10.67 -11.05 -0.98
N MET A 300 -9.68 -10.57 -0.23
CA MET A 300 -8.94 -11.34 0.77
C MET A 300 -9.86 -11.80 1.90
N ASP A 301 -10.69 -10.90 2.41
CA ASP A 301 -11.64 -11.20 3.50
C ASP A 301 -12.62 -12.30 3.12
N LYS A 302 -13.07 -12.32 1.87
CA LYS A 302 -13.91 -13.38 1.35
C LYS A 302 -13.19 -14.73 1.34
N MET A 303 -11.92 -14.77 0.92
CA MET A 303 -11.11 -16.01 0.95
C MET A 303 -10.87 -16.50 2.37
N VAL A 304 -10.60 -15.57 3.30
CA VAL A 304 -10.51 -15.89 4.74
C VAL A 304 -11.83 -16.45 5.25
N GLU A 305 -12.97 -15.84 4.96
CA GLU A 305 -14.28 -16.37 5.36
C GLU A 305 -14.54 -17.78 4.80
N GLU A 306 -14.17 -18.03 3.55
CA GLU A 306 -14.25 -19.36 2.92
C GLU A 306 -13.35 -20.38 3.63
N ALA A 307 -12.11 -20.01 3.99
CA ALA A 307 -11.19 -20.89 4.73
C ALA A 307 -11.73 -21.25 6.12
N PHE A 308 -12.36 -20.31 6.81
CA PHE A 308 -13.01 -20.57 8.11
C PHE A 308 -14.20 -21.53 7.98
N LYS A 309 -15.03 -21.35 6.94
CA LYS A 309 -16.16 -22.26 6.66
C LYS A 309 -15.69 -23.68 6.35
N MET A 310 -14.60 -23.85 5.60
CA MET A 310 -14.05 -25.17 5.29
C MET A 310 -13.52 -25.93 6.51
N MET A 311 -13.15 -25.21 7.58
CA MET A 311 -12.56 -25.80 8.79
C MET A 311 -13.57 -26.07 9.91
N ASP A 312 -14.87 -25.91 9.66
CA ASP A 312 -15.90 -25.85 10.73
C ASP A 312 -15.45 -24.91 11.87
N ALA A 313 -14.79 -23.80 11.50
CA ALA A 313 -14.22 -22.84 12.43
C ALA A 313 -15.24 -21.76 12.86
N ASP A 314 -16.50 -21.88 12.41
CA ASP A 314 -17.61 -21.05 12.84
C ASP A 314 -17.79 -21.07 14.37
N ASP A 315 -18.29 -19.96 14.91
CA ASP A 315 -18.40 -19.73 16.36
C ASP A 315 -19.52 -20.58 16.98
N ASP A 316 -19.22 -21.87 17.21
CA ASP A 316 -20.09 -22.78 17.95
C ASP A 316 -20.10 -22.49 19.48
N GLY A 317 -19.40 -21.45 19.96
CA GLY A 317 -19.11 -21.24 21.38
C GLY A 317 -18.19 -22.31 22.00
N LYS A 318 -17.66 -23.23 21.18
CA LYS A 318 -16.84 -24.36 21.61
C LYS A 318 -15.43 -23.90 21.99
N THR A 319 -15.01 -24.26 23.19
CA THR A 319 -13.64 -24.04 23.68
C THR A 319 -12.75 -25.24 23.33
N VAL A 320 -11.61 -25.00 22.72
CA VAL A 320 -10.61 -26.01 22.32
C VAL A 320 -9.34 -25.89 23.15
N LYS A 321 -8.54 -26.96 23.23
CA LYS A 321 -7.21 -26.88 23.86
C LYS A 321 -6.27 -26.04 22.99
N GLU A 322 -5.26 -25.44 23.61
CA GLU A 322 -4.26 -24.60 22.90
C GLU A 322 -3.62 -25.32 21.69
N GLU A 323 -3.26 -26.59 21.83
CA GLU A 323 -2.65 -27.35 20.72
C GLU A 323 -3.62 -27.63 19.57
N GLU A 324 -4.90 -27.85 19.90
CA GLU A 324 -5.96 -28.01 18.89
C GLU A 324 -6.24 -26.67 18.19
N PHE A 325 -6.22 -25.56 18.95
CA PHE A 325 -6.37 -24.21 18.41
C PHE A 325 -5.25 -23.84 17.43
N LYS A 326 -3.98 -24.08 17.81
CA LYS A 326 -2.81 -23.88 16.94
C LYS A 326 -2.92 -24.72 15.67
N LYS A 327 -3.35 -25.98 15.79
CA LYS A 327 -3.53 -26.86 14.64
C LYS A 327 -4.58 -26.30 13.67
N ILE A 328 -5.73 -25.84 14.18
CA ILE A 328 -6.77 -25.22 13.34
C ILE A 328 -6.23 -23.99 12.61
N LEU A 329 -5.46 -23.12 13.28
CA LEU A 329 -4.84 -21.96 12.63
C LEU A 329 -3.86 -22.34 11.53
N ILE A 330 -3.00 -23.34 11.77
CA ILE A 330 -2.06 -23.84 10.78
C ILE A 330 -2.81 -24.40 9.55
N GLU A 331 -3.92 -25.10 9.77
CA GLU A 331 -4.77 -25.62 8.69
C GLU A 331 -5.45 -24.48 7.91
N ILE A 332 -5.98 -23.45 8.58
CA ILE A 332 -6.53 -22.24 7.92
C ILE A 332 -5.46 -21.55 7.07
N LEU A 333 -4.25 -21.34 7.60
CA LEU A 333 -3.13 -20.79 6.83
C LEU A 333 -2.80 -21.68 5.61
N GLY A 334 -2.82 -23.00 5.77
CA GLY A 334 -2.62 -23.94 4.67
C GLY A 334 -3.68 -23.84 3.57
N ILE A 335 -4.96 -23.64 3.93
CA ILE A 335 -6.03 -23.42 2.95
C ILE A 335 -5.84 -22.10 2.21
N LEU A 336 -5.56 -21.03 2.94
CA LEU A 336 -5.30 -19.71 2.37
C LEU A 336 -4.12 -19.75 1.39
N MET A 337 -3.03 -20.44 1.75
CA MET A 337 -1.89 -20.66 0.86
C MET A 337 -2.32 -21.30 -0.47
N LEU A 338 -3.11 -22.37 -0.42
CA LEU A 338 -3.60 -23.04 -1.64
C LEU A 338 -4.55 -22.15 -2.46
N GLN A 339 -5.37 -21.34 -1.80
CA GLN A 339 -6.27 -20.41 -2.47
C GLN A 339 -5.51 -19.31 -3.21
N PHE A 340 -4.46 -18.73 -2.61
CA PHE A 340 -3.63 -17.71 -3.28
C PHE A 340 -2.74 -18.29 -4.37
N GLU A 341 -2.26 -19.53 -4.23
CA GLU A 341 -1.53 -20.22 -5.29
C GLU A 341 -2.41 -20.44 -6.54
N GLY A 342 -3.71 -20.65 -6.35
CA GLY A 342 -4.66 -20.80 -7.44
C GLY A 342 -5.19 -19.48 -8.02
N ASN A 343 -5.28 -18.44 -7.18
CA ASN A 343 -5.86 -17.13 -7.51
C ASN A 343 -5.04 -16.00 -6.85
N GLN A 344 -3.94 -15.63 -7.48
CA GLN A 344 -3.11 -14.51 -7.03
C GLN A 344 -3.92 -13.20 -7.03
N ILE A 345 -3.78 -12.41 -5.96
CA ILE A 345 -4.33 -11.06 -5.88
C ILE A 345 -3.17 -10.08 -6.03
N SER A 346 -3.21 -9.24 -7.07
CA SER A 346 -2.27 -8.13 -7.22
C SER A 346 -3.01 -6.82 -6.98
N LEU A 347 -2.46 -5.99 -6.10
CA LEU A 347 -2.93 -4.64 -5.84
C LEU A 347 -1.83 -3.67 -6.23
N SER A 348 -2.13 -2.81 -7.21
CA SER A 348 -1.28 -1.69 -7.56
C SER A 348 -1.93 -0.37 -7.15
N SER A 349 -1.12 0.54 -6.64
CA SER A 349 -1.49 1.91 -6.32
C SER A 349 -0.45 2.84 -6.93
N ASN A 350 -0.93 3.88 -7.61
CA ASN A 350 -0.10 4.87 -8.27
C ASN A 350 -0.54 6.26 -7.84
N SER A 351 0.40 7.09 -7.41
CA SER A 351 0.14 8.47 -7.04
C SER A 351 1.20 9.38 -7.65
N VAL A 352 0.77 10.52 -8.20
CA VAL A 352 1.71 11.53 -8.69
C VAL A 352 2.30 12.26 -7.50
N VAL A 353 3.63 12.28 -7.44
CA VAL A 353 4.34 13.04 -6.41
C VAL A 353 4.40 14.48 -6.87
N HIS A 354 3.45 15.27 -6.38
CA HIS A 354 3.53 16.72 -6.47
C HIS A 354 4.63 17.15 -5.50
N GLU A 355 5.85 17.38 -6.00
CA GLU A 355 6.81 18.16 -5.21
C GLU A 355 6.12 19.49 -4.87
N PRO A 356 5.89 19.81 -3.59
CA PRO A 356 5.53 21.18 -3.26
C PRO A 356 6.79 21.97 -3.53
N LEU A 357 6.80 22.73 -4.64
CA LEU A 357 7.92 23.54 -5.10
C LEU A 357 8.50 24.52 -4.06
N ASP A 358 7.97 24.61 -2.82
CA ASP A 358 8.48 25.53 -1.80
C ASP A 358 8.32 25.12 -0.31
N SER A 359 7.87 23.90 0.07
CA SER A 359 7.49 23.66 1.49
C SER A 359 8.04 22.42 2.21
N ALA A 360 8.68 21.46 1.54
CA ALA A 360 9.09 20.20 2.18
C ALA A 360 10.42 20.27 2.98
N SER A 361 11.09 21.43 3.06
CA SER A 361 12.38 21.54 3.74
C SER A 361 12.32 21.64 5.28
N SER A 362 11.14 21.65 5.90
CA SER A 362 11.01 21.90 7.35
C SER A 362 10.92 20.65 8.24
N LEU A 363 10.66 19.46 7.67
CA LEU A 363 10.39 18.25 8.48
C LEU A 363 11.65 17.49 8.91
N TRP A 364 12.74 17.56 8.12
CA TRP A 364 13.95 16.74 8.32
C TRP A 364 15.27 17.53 8.40
N GLN A 365 15.21 18.86 8.53
CA GLN A 365 16.42 19.64 8.80
C GLN A 365 16.83 19.49 10.26
N ALA A 366 17.71 18.51 10.53
CA ALA A 366 18.59 18.59 11.67
C ALA A 366 19.49 19.82 11.47
N SER A 367 19.20 20.90 12.21
CA SER A 367 20.09 22.05 12.27
C SER A 367 21.41 21.58 12.89
N SER A 368 22.51 21.75 12.14
CA SER A 368 23.87 21.46 12.58
C SER A 368 24.29 22.27 13.79
#